data_AF-A0AAP3FTI6-F1
#
_entry.id   AF-A0AAP3FTI6-F1
#
_cell.length_a   1.000
_cell.length_b   1.000
_cell.length_c   1.000
_cell.angle_alpha   90.00
_cell.angle_beta   90.00
_cell.angle_gamma   90.00
#
_symmetry.space_group_name_H-M   'P 1'
#
loop_
_entity.id
_entity.type
_entity.pdbx_description
1 polymer ?
#
loop_
_entity_poly.entity_id
_entity_poly.type
_entity_poly.pdbx_seq_one_letter_code
_entity_poly.pdbx_strand_id
1 'polypeptide(L)'
;MKQIIAMGGGGFSMEPDNLSLDQYIINQTKRKSPRICFLPTASGDSQNYVQRFYHAFQTMDCVPSHLSLFKPPSTDILSFVMEQDVIYVGGGNTRNMLVLWKEWGLDLILREAWKSGVVLAGLSAGAMCWFEEGVTDSAGPLTSMKSLGFLHGSFCPHYDSEKERRPIFHQLICNGFLGDGYAADDGAALHFINDQLFQTVSSRPGAKAYRVTVVEHEIFETPLPVKYLG
;
A
#
# COMPACT_ATOMS: atom_id res chain seq x y z
N MET A 1 -10.59 -9.11 -12.05
CA MET A 1 -11.13 -8.77 -10.71
C MET A 1 -10.27 -7.66 -10.17
N LYS A 2 -10.86 -6.63 -9.57
CA LYS A 2 -10.12 -5.50 -9.00
C LYS A 2 -9.51 -5.94 -7.67
N GLN A 3 -8.19 -5.80 -7.49
CA GLN A 3 -7.49 -6.25 -6.29
C GLN A 3 -6.58 -5.13 -5.75
N ILE A 4 -6.65 -4.88 -4.43
CA ILE A 4 -5.72 -3.99 -3.70
C ILE A 4 -5.19 -4.74 -2.48
N ILE A 5 -3.87 -4.71 -2.28
CA ILE A 5 -3.20 -5.27 -1.11
C ILE A 5 -2.52 -4.12 -0.36
N ALA A 6 -3.05 -3.75 0.79
CA ALA A 6 -2.56 -2.66 1.62
C ALA A 6 -1.78 -3.21 2.82
N MET A 7 -0.48 -2.94 2.89
CA MET A 7 0.42 -3.45 3.92
C MET A 7 0.73 -2.37 4.97
N GLY A 8 0.72 -2.73 6.25
CA GLY A 8 1.15 -1.82 7.32
C GLY A 8 2.63 -1.46 7.20
N GLY A 9 3.43 -2.45 6.81
CA GLY A 9 4.85 -2.40 6.49
C GLY A 9 5.28 -3.80 6.07
N GLY A 10 6.58 -4.09 6.07
CA GLY A 10 7.10 -5.42 5.74
C GLY A 10 7.54 -5.57 4.28
N GLY A 11 7.51 -6.82 3.80
CA GLY A 11 7.97 -7.20 2.46
C GLY A 11 9.44 -6.85 2.23
N PHE A 12 9.87 -6.81 0.97
CA PHE A 12 11.28 -6.54 0.61
C PHE A 12 11.83 -5.25 1.23
N SER A 13 10.94 -4.30 1.55
CA SER A 13 11.26 -2.99 2.11
C SER A 13 11.71 -3.02 3.57
N MET A 14 11.30 -4.01 4.35
CA MET A 14 11.63 -4.10 5.79
C MET A 14 12.12 -5.49 6.20
N GLU A 15 11.90 -6.50 5.35
CA GLU A 15 12.12 -7.92 5.64
C GLU A 15 12.84 -8.59 4.45
N PRO A 16 14.12 -8.23 4.18
CA PRO A 16 14.84 -8.74 3.01
C PRO A 16 14.98 -10.28 3.00
N ASP A 17 14.96 -10.90 4.18
CA ASP A 17 15.06 -12.35 4.35
C ASP A 17 13.68 -13.06 4.44
N ASN A 18 12.57 -12.31 4.39
CA ASN A 18 11.22 -12.85 4.47
C ASN A 18 10.29 -12.17 3.45
N LEU A 19 10.31 -12.71 2.23
CA LEU A 19 9.53 -12.22 1.10
C LEU A 19 8.11 -12.81 1.04
N SER A 20 7.56 -13.34 2.15
CA SER A 20 6.26 -14.02 2.14
C SER A 20 5.10 -13.11 1.69
N LEU A 21 5.11 -11.83 2.10
CA LEU A 21 4.13 -10.84 1.61
C LEU A 21 4.32 -10.51 0.12
N ASP A 22 5.56 -10.39 -0.34
CA ASP A 22 5.86 -10.10 -1.76
C ASP A 22 5.45 -11.28 -2.65
N GLN A 23 5.76 -12.50 -2.22
CA GLN A 23 5.34 -13.72 -2.89
C GLN A 23 3.81 -13.85 -2.90
N TYR A 24 3.14 -13.47 -1.81
CA TYR A 24 1.68 -13.43 -1.77
C TYR A 24 1.11 -12.47 -2.83
N ILE A 25 1.70 -11.29 -3.01
CA ILE A 25 1.28 -10.33 -4.05
C ILE A 25 1.41 -10.94 -5.45
N ILE A 26 2.57 -11.54 -5.78
CA ILE A 26 2.81 -12.20 -7.07
C ILE A 26 1.78 -13.31 -7.35
N ASN A 27 1.45 -14.09 -6.31
CA ASN A 27 0.50 -15.19 -6.39
C ASN A 27 -0.96 -14.76 -6.63
N GLN A 28 -1.29 -13.46 -6.51
CA GLN A 28 -2.64 -12.97 -6.84
C GLN A 28 -2.88 -12.78 -8.34
N THR A 29 -1.84 -12.98 -9.15
CA THR A 29 -1.94 -12.98 -10.60
C THR A 29 -2.11 -14.39 -11.14
N LYS A 30 -2.68 -14.54 -12.34
CA LYS A 30 -2.85 -15.85 -13.00
C LYS A 30 -1.68 -16.21 -13.91
N ARG A 31 -0.66 -15.34 -14.01
CA ARG A 31 0.46 -15.54 -14.94
C ARG A 31 1.57 -16.32 -14.27
N LYS A 32 2.22 -17.18 -15.04
CA LYS A 32 3.36 -17.97 -14.56
C LYS A 32 4.57 -17.09 -14.22
N SER A 33 4.79 -16.02 -14.98
CA SER A 33 5.84 -15.03 -14.72
C SER A 33 5.21 -13.63 -14.83
N PRO A 34 4.67 -13.11 -13.72
CA PRO A 34 3.97 -11.83 -13.71
C PRO A 34 4.93 -10.66 -13.93
N ARG A 35 4.50 -9.65 -14.67
CA ARG A 35 5.18 -8.36 -14.75
C ARG A 35 4.80 -7.53 -13.53
N ILE A 36 5.79 -7.13 -12.76
CA ILE A 36 5.61 -6.28 -11.60
C ILE A 36 6.38 -4.99 -11.77
N CYS A 37 5.72 -3.86 -11.55
CA CYS A 37 6.33 -2.55 -11.60
C CYS A 37 6.33 -1.89 -10.23
N PHE A 38 7.50 -1.44 -9.80
CA PHE A 38 7.67 -0.66 -8.58
C PHE A 38 7.50 0.84 -8.85
N LEU A 39 6.74 1.52 -8.00
CA LEU A 39 6.62 2.98 -7.95
C LEU A 39 7.36 3.52 -6.71
N PRO A 40 8.62 3.99 -6.86
CA PRO A 40 9.43 4.50 -5.77
C PRO A 40 9.14 5.96 -5.40
N THR A 41 8.11 6.58 -6.00
CA THR A 41 7.87 8.02 -5.95
C THR A 41 7.78 8.60 -4.54
N ALA A 42 7.16 7.89 -3.59
CA ALA A 42 7.09 8.32 -2.19
C ALA A 42 8.47 8.54 -1.57
N SER A 43 9.48 7.77 -1.98
CA SER A 43 10.86 7.89 -1.48
C SER A 43 11.69 8.95 -2.23
N GLY A 44 11.09 9.70 -3.17
CA GLY A 44 11.84 10.56 -4.08
C GLY A 44 12.69 9.76 -5.07
N ASP A 45 12.18 8.61 -5.52
CA ASP A 45 12.88 7.70 -6.43
C ASP A 45 14.26 7.26 -5.90
N SER A 46 14.31 6.91 -4.61
CA SER A 46 15.54 6.45 -3.95
C SER A 46 16.16 5.26 -4.69
N GLN A 47 17.38 5.44 -5.21
CA GLN A 47 18.10 4.40 -5.95
C GLN A 47 18.34 3.15 -5.11
N ASN A 48 18.69 3.32 -3.82
CA ASN A 48 18.88 2.19 -2.92
C ASN A 48 17.58 1.40 -2.76
N TYR A 49 16.44 2.09 -2.68
CA TYR A 49 15.15 1.42 -2.54
C TYR A 49 14.77 0.63 -3.79
N VAL A 50 14.99 1.22 -4.97
CA VAL A 50 14.84 0.54 -6.27
C VAL A 50 15.78 -0.68 -6.37
N GLN A 51 17.04 -0.57 -5.95
CA GLN A 51 17.98 -1.69 -5.95
C GLN A 51 17.51 -2.84 -5.05
N ARG A 52 16.99 -2.53 -3.86
CA ARG A 52 16.43 -3.55 -2.95
C ARG A 52 15.20 -4.23 -3.53
N PHE A 53 14.34 -3.49 -4.24
CA PHE A 53 13.23 -4.08 -5.00
C PHE A 53 13.76 -5.08 -6.03
N TYR A 54 14.71 -4.70 -6.87
CA TYR A 54 15.27 -5.63 -7.85
C TYR A 54 15.95 -6.84 -7.21
N HIS A 55 16.71 -6.63 -6.12
CA HIS A 55 17.37 -7.73 -5.41
C HIS A 55 16.38 -8.79 -4.93
N ALA A 56 15.22 -8.37 -4.39
CA ALA A 56 14.18 -9.30 -3.97
C ALA A 56 13.46 -9.93 -5.17
N PHE A 57 12.95 -9.13 -6.10
CA PHE A 57 12.05 -9.63 -7.15
C PHE A 57 12.77 -10.41 -8.26
N GLN A 58 14.08 -10.24 -8.43
CA GLN A 58 14.87 -11.10 -9.31
C GLN A 58 15.05 -12.53 -8.77
N THR A 59 14.80 -12.77 -7.48
CA THR A 59 14.84 -14.12 -6.89
C THR A 59 13.50 -14.87 -7.01
N MET A 60 12.45 -14.20 -7.47
CA MET A 60 11.11 -14.75 -7.63
C MET A 60 10.78 -14.93 -9.12
N ASP A 61 9.83 -15.81 -9.44
CA ASP A 61 9.37 -16.08 -10.81
C ASP A 61 8.53 -14.92 -11.37
N CYS A 62 9.15 -13.77 -11.61
CA CYS A 62 8.48 -12.57 -12.13
C CYS A 62 9.43 -11.72 -13.01
N VAL A 63 8.86 -10.70 -13.68
CA VAL A 63 9.61 -9.73 -14.49
C VAL A 63 9.53 -8.37 -13.80
N PRO A 64 10.56 -7.97 -13.04
CA PRO A 64 10.55 -6.70 -12.32
C PRO A 64 10.88 -5.51 -13.23
N SER A 65 10.15 -4.43 -13.03
CA SER A 65 10.41 -3.10 -13.60
C SER A 65 10.19 -2.03 -12.53
N HIS A 66 10.55 -0.78 -12.83
CA HIS A 66 10.14 0.36 -12.01
C HIS A 66 9.79 1.54 -12.91
N LEU A 67 8.94 2.43 -12.41
CA LEU A 67 8.54 3.66 -13.10
C LEU A 67 8.97 4.86 -12.28
N SER A 68 9.95 5.59 -12.81
CA SER A 68 10.35 6.91 -12.31
C SER A 68 9.64 7.99 -13.11
N LEU A 69 8.99 8.95 -12.45
CA LEU A 69 8.45 10.13 -13.13
C LEU A 69 9.54 11.20 -13.39
N PHE A 70 10.68 11.11 -12.72
CA PHE A 70 11.84 11.97 -12.99
C PHE A 70 12.64 11.50 -14.21
N LYS A 71 12.62 10.18 -14.49
CA LYS A 71 13.25 9.56 -15.66
C LYS A 71 12.32 8.49 -16.25
N PRO A 72 11.26 8.90 -16.97
CA PRO A 72 10.27 7.96 -17.48
C PRO A 72 10.88 6.89 -18.40
N PRO A 73 10.50 5.61 -18.25
CA PRO A 73 10.95 4.53 -19.12
C PRO A 73 10.26 4.55 -20.50
N SER A 74 9.18 5.33 -20.64
CA SER A 74 8.37 5.50 -21.85
C SER A 74 7.77 6.90 -21.89
N THR A 75 7.51 7.44 -23.08
CA THR A 75 6.66 8.64 -23.23
C THR A 75 5.17 8.31 -23.09
N ASP A 76 4.80 7.05 -23.31
CA ASP A 76 3.45 6.53 -23.09
C ASP A 76 3.40 5.75 -21.77
N ILE A 77 3.10 6.47 -20.69
CA ILE A 77 3.00 5.94 -19.33
C ILE A 77 1.77 5.05 -19.17
N LEU A 78 0.68 5.37 -19.86
CA LEU A 78 -0.56 4.59 -19.80
C LEU A 78 -0.31 3.18 -20.31
N SER A 79 0.22 3.04 -21.52
CA SER A 79 0.52 1.71 -22.08
C SER A 79 1.52 0.96 -21.20
N PHE A 80 2.56 1.64 -20.72
CA PHE A 80 3.55 1.02 -19.83
C PHE A 80 2.92 0.44 -18.55
N VAL A 81 2.03 1.18 -17.89
CA VAL A 81 1.34 0.73 -16.67
C VAL A 81 0.34 -0.39 -16.98
N MET A 82 -0.39 -0.29 -18.08
CA MET A 82 -1.40 -1.28 -18.49
C MET A 82 -0.80 -2.63 -18.91
N GLU A 83 0.47 -2.67 -19.28
CA GLU A 83 1.20 -3.91 -19.57
C GLU A 83 1.60 -4.72 -18.32
N GLN A 84 1.54 -4.10 -17.14
CA GLN A 84 1.93 -4.72 -15.87
C GLN A 84 0.80 -5.59 -15.32
N ASP A 85 1.16 -6.66 -14.63
CA ASP A 85 0.21 -7.51 -13.90
C ASP A 85 0.06 -7.05 -12.45
N VAL A 86 1.12 -6.43 -11.89
CA VAL A 86 1.18 -5.88 -10.54
C VAL A 86 1.82 -4.50 -10.56
N ILE A 87 1.23 -3.54 -9.83
CA ILE A 87 1.87 -2.29 -9.44
C ILE A 87 2.14 -2.34 -7.93
N TYR A 88 3.38 -2.12 -7.53
CA TYR A 88 3.81 -2.09 -6.13
C TYR A 88 4.29 -0.68 -5.77
N VAL A 89 3.68 -0.05 -4.77
CA VAL A 89 4.02 1.32 -4.34
C VAL A 89 4.82 1.29 -3.04
N GLY A 90 5.98 1.94 -3.06
CA GLY A 90 6.87 2.03 -1.92
C GLY A 90 6.42 3.01 -0.84
N GLY A 91 7.06 2.94 0.33
CA GLY A 91 6.90 3.90 1.41
C GLY A 91 7.64 5.23 1.18
N GLY A 92 7.33 6.23 2.01
CA GLY A 92 7.98 7.55 2.00
C GLY A 92 6.97 8.69 2.22
N ASN A 93 7.14 9.79 1.51
CA ASN A 93 6.31 10.98 1.61
C ASN A 93 5.06 10.89 0.71
N THR A 94 3.91 10.51 1.30
CA THR A 94 2.63 10.38 0.59
C THR A 94 2.18 11.71 -0.03
N ARG A 95 2.40 12.84 0.67
CA ARG A 95 1.98 14.17 0.18
C ARG A 95 2.66 14.51 -1.15
N ASN A 96 3.98 14.41 -1.20
CA ASN A 96 4.75 14.73 -2.40
C ASN A 96 4.47 13.75 -3.53
N MET A 97 4.34 12.45 -3.21
CA MET A 97 3.95 11.43 -4.18
C MET A 97 2.63 11.77 -4.87
N LEU A 98 1.58 12.08 -4.10
CA LEU A 98 0.26 12.34 -4.67
C LEU A 98 0.19 13.64 -5.47
N VAL A 99 0.95 14.67 -5.09
CA VAL A 99 1.08 15.90 -5.88
C VAL A 99 1.67 15.58 -7.26
N LEU A 100 2.79 14.85 -7.29
CA LEU A 100 3.45 14.50 -8.55
C LEU A 100 2.58 13.56 -9.41
N TRP A 101 1.91 12.59 -8.80
CA TRP A 101 1.05 11.66 -9.54
C TRP A 101 -0.13 12.37 -10.20
N LYS A 102 -0.76 13.32 -9.51
CA LYS A 102 -1.85 14.12 -10.08
C LYS A 102 -1.35 15.01 -11.23
N GLU A 103 -0.18 15.61 -11.08
CA GLU A 103 0.43 16.42 -12.14
C GLU A 103 0.70 15.60 -13.41
N TRP A 104 1.09 14.33 -13.25
CA TRP A 104 1.37 13.41 -14.36
C TRP A 104 0.14 12.62 -14.84
N GLY A 105 -1.03 12.79 -14.21
CA GLY A 105 -2.22 11.96 -14.48
C GLY A 105 -2.06 10.48 -14.12
N LEU A 106 -1.02 10.11 -13.36
CA LEU A 106 -0.75 8.73 -12.98
C LEU A 106 -1.83 8.19 -12.04
N ASP A 107 -2.48 9.05 -11.25
CA ASP A 107 -3.62 8.68 -10.41
C ASP A 107 -4.80 8.13 -11.23
N LEU A 108 -5.09 8.74 -12.39
CA LEU A 108 -6.13 8.27 -13.30
C LEU A 108 -5.72 6.97 -13.99
N ILE A 109 -4.46 6.89 -14.46
CA ILE A 109 -3.90 5.69 -15.10
C ILE A 109 -3.96 4.50 -14.14
N LEU A 110 -3.56 4.68 -12.86
CA LEU A 110 -3.60 3.62 -11.86
C LEU A 110 -5.03 3.18 -11.56
N ARG A 111 -6.00 4.10 -11.54
CA ARG A 111 -7.41 3.76 -11.39
C ARG A 111 -7.91 2.89 -12.54
N GLU A 112 -7.49 3.19 -13.77
CA GLU A 112 -7.84 2.42 -14.96
C GLU A 112 -7.19 1.04 -14.98
N ALA A 113 -5.90 0.96 -14.64
CA ALA A 113 -5.17 -0.30 -14.49
C ALA A 113 -5.84 -1.22 -13.48
N TRP A 114 -6.17 -0.69 -12.30
CA TRP A 114 -6.89 -1.42 -11.26
C TRP A 114 -8.25 -1.94 -11.75
N LYS A 115 -9.05 -1.08 -12.39
CA LYS A 115 -10.34 -1.47 -12.98
C LYS A 115 -10.19 -2.56 -14.05
N SER A 116 -9.08 -2.56 -14.77
CA SER A 116 -8.74 -3.56 -15.80
C SER A 116 -8.18 -4.86 -15.21
N GLY A 117 -7.97 -4.93 -13.90
CA GLY A 117 -7.57 -6.14 -13.19
C GLY A 117 -6.09 -6.23 -12.85
N VAL A 118 -5.31 -5.16 -13.04
CA VAL A 118 -3.96 -5.06 -12.49
C VAL A 118 -4.04 -5.07 -10.97
N VAL A 119 -3.20 -5.89 -10.33
CA VAL A 119 -3.14 -5.95 -8.87
C VAL A 119 -2.39 -4.72 -8.38
N LEU A 120 -3.02 -3.94 -7.51
CA LEU A 120 -2.33 -2.85 -6.83
C LEU A 120 -1.88 -3.33 -5.45
N ALA A 121 -0.63 -3.05 -5.10
CA ALA A 121 -0.07 -3.32 -3.80
C ALA A 121 0.74 -2.12 -3.31
N GLY A 122 0.87 -1.99 -2.00
CA GLY A 122 1.80 -1.02 -1.44
C GLY A 122 1.93 -1.18 0.07
N LEU A 123 2.97 -0.55 0.61
CA LEU A 123 3.25 -0.49 2.03
C LEU A 123 3.37 0.94 2.51
N SER A 124 3.02 1.20 3.78
CA SER A 124 3.15 2.53 4.38
C SER A 124 2.40 3.60 3.55
N ALA A 125 3.11 4.61 3.04
CA ALA A 125 2.58 5.60 2.09
C ALA A 125 1.88 4.98 0.88
N GLY A 126 2.43 3.90 0.33
CA GLY A 126 1.87 3.18 -0.81
C GLY A 126 0.62 2.38 -0.48
N ALA A 127 0.44 1.95 0.78
CA ALA A 127 -0.81 1.33 1.22
C ALA A 127 -1.89 2.38 1.49
N MET A 128 -1.51 3.45 2.19
CA MET A 128 -2.42 4.54 2.56
C MET A 128 -3.00 5.23 1.33
N CYS A 129 -2.22 5.40 0.26
CA CYS A 129 -2.67 6.15 -0.91
C CYS A 129 -3.92 5.56 -1.59
N TRP A 130 -4.20 4.26 -1.40
CA TRP A 130 -5.38 3.60 -1.98
C TRP A 130 -6.69 3.98 -1.30
N PHE A 131 -6.65 4.41 -0.05
CA PHE A 131 -7.84 4.77 0.72
C PHE A 131 -8.31 6.19 0.39
N GLU A 132 -9.48 6.59 0.88
CA GLU A 132 -9.96 7.97 0.77
C GLU A 132 -9.08 8.93 1.57
N GLU A 133 -8.54 8.44 2.69
CA GLU A 133 -7.72 9.20 3.61
C GLU A 133 -6.89 8.30 4.53
N GLY A 134 -6.00 8.89 5.32
CA GLY A 134 -5.23 8.15 6.30
C GLY A 134 -4.29 9.01 7.14
N VAL A 135 -3.53 8.35 8.01
CA VAL A 135 -2.58 9.00 8.92
C VAL A 135 -1.21 9.14 8.25
N THR A 136 -0.64 10.35 8.28
CA THR A 136 0.68 10.61 7.72
C THR A 136 1.44 11.70 8.47
N ASP A 137 2.76 11.58 8.43
CA ASP A 137 3.80 12.50 8.89
C ASP A 137 4.49 13.22 7.71
N SER A 138 3.94 13.15 6.50
CA SER A 138 4.53 13.72 5.27
C SER A 138 4.84 15.23 5.35
N ALA A 139 4.29 15.95 6.31
CA ALA A 139 4.49 17.39 6.50
C ALA A 139 4.92 17.76 7.93
N GLY A 140 5.49 16.81 8.68
CA GLY A 140 5.89 16.99 10.07
C GLY A 140 5.14 16.03 10.99
N PRO A 141 4.52 16.51 12.09
CA PRO A 141 3.77 15.64 12.99
C PRO A 141 2.66 14.85 12.30
N LEU A 142 2.30 13.70 12.87
CA LEU A 142 1.21 12.85 12.38
C LEU A 142 -0.10 13.63 12.32
N THR A 143 -0.77 13.55 11.17
CA THR A 143 -2.04 14.23 10.90
C THR A 143 -2.87 13.42 9.88
N SER A 144 -4.11 13.85 9.64
CA SER A 144 -4.95 13.30 8.58
C SER A 144 -4.58 13.87 7.20
N MET A 145 -4.76 13.06 6.16
CA MET A 145 -4.60 13.50 4.78
C MET A 145 -5.55 12.72 3.86
N LYS A 146 -6.16 13.41 2.89
CA LYS A 146 -6.90 12.78 1.80
C LYS A 146 -5.95 12.13 0.80
N SER A 147 -6.38 11.02 0.21
CA SER A 147 -5.61 10.22 -0.76
C SER A 147 -6.44 9.93 -2.02
N LEU A 148 -6.21 8.80 -2.72
CA LEU A 148 -6.79 8.55 -4.04
C LEU A 148 -8.26 8.13 -4.00
N GLY A 149 -8.73 7.54 -2.90
CA GLY A 149 -10.10 7.05 -2.77
C GLY A 149 -10.42 5.95 -3.78
N PHE A 150 -9.58 4.92 -3.83
CA PHE A 150 -9.89 3.68 -4.56
C PHE A 150 -10.66 2.73 -3.62
N LEU A 151 -10.29 2.72 -2.34
CA LEU A 151 -10.99 2.06 -1.24
C LEU A 151 -11.64 3.09 -0.32
N HIS A 152 -12.80 2.74 0.24
CA HIS A 152 -13.51 3.58 1.20
C HIS A 152 -12.88 3.54 2.59
N GLY A 153 -13.03 4.65 3.31
CA GLY A 153 -12.56 4.82 4.68
C GLY A 153 -11.10 5.22 4.78
N SER A 154 -10.57 5.13 5.99
CA SER A 154 -9.21 5.57 6.33
C SER A 154 -8.23 4.39 6.50
N PHE A 155 -6.92 4.67 6.39
CA PHE A 155 -5.88 3.68 6.68
C PHE A 155 -4.74 4.20 7.57
N CYS A 156 -4.29 3.35 8.49
CA CYS A 156 -3.15 3.59 9.37
C CYS A 156 -2.10 2.45 9.25
N PRO A 157 -0.93 2.70 8.61
CA PRO A 157 0.19 1.76 8.59
C PRO A 157 0.98 1.78 9.91
N HIS A 158 1.99 0.90 10.04
CA HIS A 158 2.96 0.87 11.15
C HIS A 158 2.29 0.90 12.55
N TYR A 159 1.16 0.23 12.68
CA TYR A 159 0.26 0.41 13.82
C TYR A 159 0.81 -0.11 15.15
N ASP A 160 1.78 -1.03 15.10
CA ASP A 160 2.52 -1.58 16.25
C ASP A 160 3.86 -0.89 16.50
N SER A 161 4.58 -0.52 15.44
CA SER A 161 5.98 -0.08 15.52
C SER A 161 6.14 1.42 15.75
N GLU A 162 5.20 2.24 15.28
CA GLU A 162 5.19 3.69 15.49
C GLU A 162 4.15 4.07 16.57
N LYS A 163 4.61 4.16 17.82
CA LYS A 163 3.78 4.30 19.04
C LYS A 163 2.69 5.38 18.95
N GLU A 164 2.96 6.48 18.26
CA GLU A 164 2.02 7.60 18.15
C GLU A 164 0.92 7.38 17.10
N ARG A 165 1.10 6.47 16.14
CA ARG A 165 0.12 6.26 15.06
C ARG A 165 -1.22 5.78 15.57
N ARG A 166 -1.22 4.81 16.49
CA ARG A 166 -2.45 4.27 17.09
C ARG A 166 -3.28 5.31 17.86
N PRO A 167 -2.72 6.03 18.86
CA PRO A 167 -3.49 7.06 19.57
C PRO A 167 -3.88 8.22 18.67
N ILE A 168 -3.03 8.66 17.73
CA ILE A 168 -3.38 9.72 16.79
C ILE A 168 -4.49 9.29 15.83
N PHE A 169 -4.47 8.04 15.34
CA PHE A 169 -5.54 7.53 14.50
C PHE A 169 -6.89 7.55 15.22
N HIS A 170 -6.92 7.09 16.48
CA HIS A 170 -8.10 7.16 17.33
C HIS A 170 -8.59 8.59 17.50
N GLN A 171 -7.69 9.52 17.84
CA GLN A 171 -8.03 10.92 18.02
C GLN A 171 -8.60 11.55 16.74
N LEU A 172 -8.00 11.27 15.58
CA LEU A 172 -8.44 11.82 14.30
C LEU A 172 -9.82 11.29 13.91
N ILE A 173 -10.12 10.01 14.18
CA ILE A 173 -11.45 9.44 13.95
C ILE A 173 -12.48 10.03 14.94
N CYS A 174 -12.20 10.02 16.24
CA CYS A 174 -13.10 10.57 17.27
C CYS A 174 -13.49 12.03 16.99
N ASN A 175 -12.54 12.83 16.51
CA ASN A 175 -12.76 14.25 16.24
C ASN A 175 -13.34 14.52 14.83
N GLY A 176 -13.63 13.49 14.04
CA GLY A 176 -14.20 13.61 12.70
C GLY A 176 -13.24 14.15 11.64
N PHE A 177 -11.93 14.13 11.89
CA PHE A 177 -10.91 14.46 10.88
C PHE A 177 -10.60 13.29 9.94
N LEU A 178 -10.94 12.07 10.35
CA LEU A 178 -10.97 10.85 9.55
C LEU A 178 -12.28 10.11 9.83
N GLY A 179 -12.79 9.39 8.84
CA GLY A 179 -13.83 8.37 9.02
C GLY A 179 -13.24 7.04 9.47
N ASP A 180 -14.14 6.09 9.72
CA ASP A 180 -13.80 4.69 10.01
C ASP A 180 -12.81 4.11 9.01
N GLY A 181 -12.02 3.14 9.45
CA GLY A 181 -10.96 2.62 8.62
C GLY A 181 -10.33 1.33 9.08
N TYR A 182 -9.16 1.07 8.52
CA TYR A 182 -8.35 -0.10 8.80
C TYR A 182 -6.98 0.31 9.33
N ALA A 183 -6.40 -0.54 10.16
CA ALA A 183 -5.02 -0.41 10.56
C ALA A 183 -4.29 -1.74 10.38
N ALA A 184 -2.99 -1.66 10.10
CA ALA A 184 -2.16 -2.85 9.97
C ALA A 184 -0.79 -2.63 10.63
N ASP A 185 -0.36 -3.64 11.37
CA ASP A 185 0.98 -3.75 11.92
C ASP A 185 2.01 -3.94 10.80
N ASP A 186 3.28 -3.73 11.12
CA ASP A 186 4.36 -4.16 10.25
C ASP A 186 4.34 -5.67 10.02
N GLY A 187 4.38 -6.06 8.75
CA GLY A 187 4.27 -7.47 8.36
C GLY A 187 2.83 -7.99 8.31
N ALA A 188 1.80 -7.14 8.45
CA ALA A 188 0.42 -7.47 8.17
C ALA A 188 -0.08 -6.75 6.90
N ALA A 189 -1.00 -7.40 6.18
CA ALA A 189 -1.63 -6.84 4.98
C ALA A 189 -3.13 -7.15 4.91
N LEU A 190 -3.90 -6.18 4.41
CA LEU A 190 -5.30 -6.34 4.06
C LEU A 190 -5.43 -6.52 2.55
N HIS A 191 -6.05 -7.62 2.11
CA HIS A 191 -6.34 -7.88 0.71
C HIS A 191 -7.81 -7.61 0.42
N PHE A 192 -8.07 -6.67 -0.48
CA PHE A 192 -9.40 -6.32 -0.97
C PHE A 192 -9.62 -6.87 -2.37
N ILE A 193 -10.80 -7.46 -2.61
CA ILE A 193 -11.27 -7.89 -3.92
C ILE A 193 -12.61 -7.23 -4.18
N ASN A 194 -12.74 -6.53 -5.32
CA ASN A 194 -13.95 -5.77 -5.69
C ASN A 194 -14.45 -4.88 -4.54
N ASP A 195 -13.53 -4.11 -3.95
CA ASP A 195 -13.79 -3.10 -2.92
C ASP A 195 -14.21 -3.68 -1.55
N GLN A 196 -14.23 -5.01 -1.41
CA GLN A 196 -14.53 -5.71 -0.17
C GLN A 196 -13.29 -6.36 0.42
N LEU A 197 -13.14 -6.29 1.74
CA LEU A 197 -12.08 -7.00 2.45
C LEU A 197 -12.26 -8.51 2.24
N PHE A 198 -11.31 -9.15 1.56
CA PHE A 198 -11.33 -10.57 1.26
C PHE A 198 -10.66 -11.39 2.36
N GLN A 199 -9.44 -11.01 2.75
CA GLN A 199 -8.71 -11.62 3.86
C GLN A 199 -7.62 -10.70 4.38
N THR A 200 -7.10 -11.01 5.56
CA THR A 200 -5.86 -10.40 6.07
C THR A 200 -4.78 -11.47 6.21
N VAL A 201 -3.54 -11.11 5.92
CA VAL A 201 -2.40 -12.02 5.90
C VAL A 201 -1.21 -11.41 6.64
N SER A 202 -0.28 -12.24 7.11
CA SER A 202 0.96 -11.74 7.71
C SER A 202 2.21 -12.53 7.34
N SER A 203 3.34 -11.81 7.27
CA SER A 203 4.70 -12.36 7.23
C SER A 203 5.25 -12.68 8.63
N ARG A 204 4.61 -12.16 9.70
CA ARG A 204 5.03 -12.34 11.09
C ARG A 204 3.94 -13.06 11.90
N PRO A 205 4.30 -14.01 12.79
CA PRO A 205 3.31 -14.78 13.56
C PRO A 205 2.37 -13.94 14.42
N GLY A 206 2.81 -12.76 14.87
CA GLY A 206 2.06 -11.89 15.78
C GLY A 206 1.52 -10.61 15.17
N ALA A 207 1.79 -10.32 13.89
CA ALA A 207 1.34 -9.08 13.26
C ALA A 207 -0.17 -9.13 13.01
N LYS A 208 -0.86 -8.04 13.34
CA LYS A 208 -2.32 -7.94 13.31
C LYS A 208 -2.79 -6.88 12.31
N ALA A 209 -4.05 -7.02 11.94
CA ALA A 209 -4.82 -5.99 11.25
C ALA A 209 -6.11 -5.73 12.03
N TYR A 210 -6.64 -4.52 11.90
CA TYR A 210 -7.77 -4.06 12.70
C TYR A 210 -8.77 -3.33 11.82
N ARG A 211 -10.05 -3.47 12.16
CA ARG A 211 -11.09 -2.51 11.77
C ARG A 211 -11.26 -1.51 12.93
N VAL A 212 -11.18 -0.23 12.63
CA VAL A 212 -11.32 0.85 13.62
C VAL A 212 -12.55 1.67 13.25
N THR A 213 -13.50 1.76 14.17
CA THR A 213 -14.77 2.48 13.96
C THR A 213 -15.07 3.40 15.14
N VAL A 214 -15.87 4.43 14.91
CA VAL A 214 -16.41 5.28 15.98
C VAL A 214 -17.93 5.13 16.11
N VAL A 215 -18.41 4.95 17.34
CA VAL A 215 -19.83 4.98 17.68
C VAL A 215 -19.99 5.88 18.90
N GLU A 216 -20.86 6.89 18.80
CA GLU A 216 -21.12 7.84 19.91
C GLU A 216 -19.85 8.50 20.50
N HIS A 217 -18.85 8.79 19.65
CA HIS A 217 -17.52 9.33 19.99
C HIS A 217 -16.57 8.36 20.72
N GLU A 218 -16.94 7.08 20.85
CA GLU A 218 -16.06 6.04 21.38
C GLU A 218 -15.42 5.23 20.25
N ILE A 219 -14.12 4.95 20.38
CA ILE A 219 -13.37 4.11 19.43
C ILE A 219 -13.58 2.63 19.75
N PHE A 220 -13.92 1.88 18.71
CA PHE A 220 -13.95 0.44 18.70
C PHE A 220 -12.88 -0.09 17.75
N GLU A 221 -11.91 -0.81 18.31
CA GLU A 221 -10.90 -1.53 17.55
C GLU A 221 -11.23 -3.02 17.56
N THR A 222 -11.53 -3.56 16.38
CA THR A 222 -11.84 -4.98 16.19
C THR A 222 -10.68 -5.66 15.47
N PRO A 223 -9.92 -6.55 16.14
CA PRO A 223 -8.90 -7.36 15.48
C PRO A 223 -9.51 -8.23 14.37
N LEU A 224 -8.87 -8.25 13.21
CA LEU A 224 -9.28 -9.06 12.06
C LEU A 224 -8.55 -10.41 12.09
N PRO A 225 -9.19 -11.52 11.66
CA PRO A 225 -8.52 -12.80 11.52
C PRO A 225 -7.40 -12.73 10.48
N VAL A 226 -6.16 -12.98 10.91
CA VAL A 226 -4.96 -12.93 10.08
C VAL A 226 -4.47 -14.34 9.75
N LYS A 227 -4.27 -14.62 8.46
CA LYS A 227 -3.63 -15.84 8.00
C LYS A 227 -2.10 -15.64 7.90
N TYR A 228 -1.37 -16.36 8.74
CA TYR A 228 0.09 -16.40 8.65
C TYR A 228 0.54 -17.11 7.36
N LEU A 229 1.53 -16.55 6.66
CA LEU A 229 1.92 -16.97 5.31
C LEU A 229 3.04 -18.01 5.25
N GLY A 230 3.75 -18.30 6.34
CA GLY A 230 4.84 -19.28 6.31
C GLY A 230 5.59 -19.44 7.61
#